data_AF-A0A383BE49-F1
#
_entry.id   AF-A0A383BE49-F1
#
_cell.length_a   1.000
_cell.length_b   1.000
_cell.length_c   1.000
_cell.angle_alpha   90.00
_cell.angle_beta   90.00
_cell.angle_gamma   90.00
#
_symmetry.space_group_name_H-M   'P 1'
#
loop_
_entity.id
_entity.type
_entity.pdbx_description
1 polymer ?
#
loop_
_entity_poly.entity_id
_entity_poly.type
_entity_poly.pdbx_seq_one_letter_code
_entity_poly.pdbx_strand_id
1 'polypeptide(L)'
;MSIKILAIGDLANNFVILRKYVTSSEIHIINFPWDTNSKLTDSKDVEFFNSLKTKEQIDKIDSIKNNFDFAIVNTWTGAALAYITGLDYIMYFVGSALRVPPFIKNPKLDYLTKPLPSRNTFERGFYRKVLENAVFCVANAPDLFSILKKYRSTGIHQIGIPVDTQMFNENVKPLKRKKTKFTFLSPQRIGLAKGIDIIWKAIELTKTDFEVLQVEWFLGQRTNE
;
A
#
# COMPACT_ATOMS: atom_id res chain seq x y z
N MET A 1 14.93 1.27 26.34
CA MET A 1 14.40 -0.02 25.87
C MET A 1 13.93 0.22 24.44
N SER A 2 14.49 -0.48 23.45
CA SER A 2 14.09 -0.31 22.05
C SER A 2 12.84 -1.15 21.80
N ILE A 3 11.79 -0.55 21.25
CA ILE A 3 10.57 -1.25 20.86
C ILE A 3 10.87 -2.06 19.60
N LYS A 4 10.50 -3.34 19.56
CA LYS A 4 10.67 -4.23 18.42
C LYS A 4 9.35 -4.40 17.70
N ILE A 5 9.31 -4.02 16.43
CA ILE A 5 8.09 -3.94 15.62
C ILE A 5 8.21 -4.90 14.44
N LEU A 6 7.18 -5.74 14.26
CA LEU A 6 7.04 -6.61 13.09
C LEU A 6 6.14 -5.97 12.04
N ALA A 7 6.71 -5.49 10.94
CA ALA A 7 5.96 -4.99 9.81
C ALA A 7 5.58 -6.13 8.84
N ILE A 8 4.29 -6.47 8.76
CA ILE A 8 3.78 -7.57 7.91
C ILE A 8 3.07 -7.02 6.67
N GLY A 9 3.72 -7.22 5.53
CA GLY A 9 3.33 -6.65 4.24
C GLY A 9 3.69 -5.18 4.16
N ASP A 10 4.41 -4.78 3.12
CA ASP A 10 4.75 -3.38 2.87
C ASP A 10 4.38 -2.94 1.45
N LEU A 11 3.15 -2.44 1.30
CA LEU A 11 2.74 -1.81 0.05
C LEU A 11 3.42 -0.46 -0.13
N ALA A 12 4.07 -0.29 -1.28
CA ALA A 12 4.70 0.97 -1.69
C ALA A 12 5.78 1.48 -0.72
N ASN A 13 6.52 0.57 -0.08
CA ASN A 13 7.68 0.88 0.77
C ASN A 13 7.39 1.84 1.93
N ASN A 14 6.16 1.86 2.44
CA ASN A 14 5.79 2.76 3.54
C ASN A 14 6.58 2.43 4.82
N PHE A 15 6.72 1.15 5.14
CA PHE A 15 7.45 0.72 6.33
C PHE A 15 8.97 0.82 6.14
N VAL A 16 9.48 0.62 4.92
CA VAL A 16 10.87 0.93 4.57
C VAL A 16 11.18 2.40 4.82
N ILE A 17 10.30 3.32 4.39
CA ILE A 17 10.46 4.76 4.64
C ILE A 17 10.40 5.03 6.15
N LEU A 18 9.39 4.49 6.84
CA LEU A 18 9.24 4.66 8.29
C LEU A 18 10.49 4.23 9.08
N ARG A 19 11.11 3.10 8.70
CA ARG A 19 12.33 2.57 9.30
C ARG A 19 13.52 3.54 9.21
N LYS A 20 13.55 4.47 8.25
CA LYS A 20 14.60 5.50 8.15
C LYS A 20 14.49 6.57 9.24
N TYR A 21 13.28 6.84 9.72
CA TYR A 21 12.99 7.95 10.64
C TYR A 21 12.73 7.49 12.08
N VAL A 22 12.37 6.22 12.27
CA VAL A 22 12.18 5.62 13.60
C VAL A 22 13.52 5.04 14.06
N THR A 23 14.33 5.87 14.75
CA THR A 23 15.68 5.48 15.22
C THR A 23 15.70 4.86 16.62
N SER A 24 14.63 5.06 17.39
CA SER A 24 14.50 4.55 18.78
C SER A 24 13.89 3.14 18.86
N SER A 25 13.46 2.59 17.73
CA SER A 25 12.76 1.31 17.65
C SER A 25 13.34 0.48 16.49
N GLU A 26 13.23 -0.84 16.59
CA GLU A 26 13.64 -1.76 15.55
C GLU A 26 12.43 -2.17 14.72
N ILE A 27 12.46 -1.97 13.40
CA ILE A 27 11.40 -2.40 12.48
C ILE A 27 11.93 -3.52 11.59
N HIS A 28 11.48 -4.73 11.86
CA HIS A 28 11.69 -5.88 10.99
C HIS A 28 10.54 -5.96 9.97
N ILE A 29 10.87 -5.96 8.68
CA ILE A 29 9.88 -5.96 7.59
C ILE A 29 9.90 -7.33 6.91
N ILE A 30 8.75 -7.99 6.89
CA ILE A 30 8.50 -9.20 6.11
C ILE A 30 7.37 -8.96 5.10
N ASN A 31 7.62 -9.21 3.83
CA ASN A 31 6.70 -8.92 2.74
C ASN A 31 6.25 -10.17 1.99
N PHE A 32 5.13 -10.05 1.26
CA PHE A 32 4.59 -11.15 0.48
C PHE A 32 5.33 -11.29 -0.86
N PRO A 33 5.66 -12.52 -1.29
CA PRO A 33 6.20 -12.71 -2.63
C PRO A 33 5.11 -12.35 -3.65
N TRP A 34 5.41 -11.40 -4.54
CA TRP A 34 4.59 -11.11 -5.72
C TRP A 34 5.48 -11.17 -6.96
N ASP A 35 4.94 -11.57 -8.10
CA ASP A 35 5.67 -11.64 -9.37
C ASP A 35 5.16 -10.58 -10.36
N THR A 36 5.38 -9.32 -10.03
CA THR A 36 4.97 -8.17 -10.84
C THR A 36 6.13 -7.22 -11.07
N ASN A 37 6.01 -6.35 -12.08
CA ASN A 37 7.01 -5.31 -12.40
C ASN A 37 7.27 -4.31 -11.25
N SER A 38 6.46 -4.32 -10.20
CA SER A 38 6.72 -3.60 -8.94
C SER A 38 7.97 -4.10 -8.21
N LYS A 39 8.45 -5.33 -8.47
CA LYS A 39 9.72 -5.85 -7.92
C LYS A 39 10.89 -4.89 -8.16
N LEU A 40 10.90 -4.16 -9.28
CA LEU A 40 11.95 -3.20 -9.61
C LEU A 40 12.07 -2.05 -8.61
N THR A 41 11.00 -1.79 -7.85
CA THR A 41 10.95 -0.71 -6.85
C THR A 41 10.98 -1.22 -5.42
N ASP A 42 11.05 -2.53 -5.20
CA ASP A 42 11.08 -3.10 -3.86
C ASP A 42 12.46 -2.87 -3.22
N SER A 43 12.47 -2.59 -1.92
CA SER A 43 13.72 -2.50 -1.17
C SER A 43 14.40 -3.87 -1.10
N LYS A 44 15.72 -3.91 -1.30
CA LYS A 44 16.51 -5.15 -1.18
C LYS A 44 16.68 -5.61 0.27
N ASP A 45 16.43 -4.72 1.23
CA ASP A 45 16.70 -4.94 2.66
C ASP A 45 15.41 -5.28 3.43
N VAL A 46 14.55 -6.11 2.83
CA VAL A 46 13.33 -6.63 3.44
C VAL A 46 13.27 -8.15 3.30
N GLU A 47 12.75 -8.81 4.32
CA GLU A 47 12.51 -10.25 4.27
C GLU A 47 11.27 -10.54 3.42
N PHE A 48 11.25 -11.67 2.73
CA PHE A 48 10.07 -12.14 2.00
C PHE A 48 9.64 -13.50 2.54
N PHE A 49 8.33 -13.76 2.57
CA PHE A 49 7.84 -15.11 2.79
C PHE A 49 8.31 -16.03 1.64
N ASN A 50 8.75 -17.24 1.99
CA ASN A 50 9.18 -18.25 1.03
C ASN A 50 8.02 -18.81 0.18
N SER A 51 6.76 -18.52 0.55
CA SER A 51 5.58 -19.15 -0.02
C SER A 51 4.33 -18.30 0.11
N LEU A 52 3.41 -18.49 -0.84
CA LEU A 52 2.07 -17.91 -0.84
C LEU A 52 1.07 -18.73 0.00
N LYS A 53 1.44 -19.92 0.48
CA LYS A 53 0.55 -20.76 1.28
C LYS A 53 0.37 -20.15 2.67
N THR A 54 -0.88 -19.92 3.06
CA THR A 54 -1.25 -19.32 4.35
C THR A 54 -0.65 -20.07 5.53
N LYS A 55 -0.65 -21.41 5.52
CA LYS A 55 -0.09 -22.21 6.61
C LYS A 55 1.40 -21.94 6.83
N GLU A 56 2.19 -21.91 5.76
CA GLU A 56 3.64 -21.67 5.84
C GLU A 56 3.93 -20.22 6.29
N GLN A 57 3.06 -19.26 5.94
CA GLN A 57 3.14 -17.88 6.45
C GLN A 57 2.81 -17.78 7.94
N ILE A 58 1.79 -18.51 8.41
CA ILE A 58 1.43 -18.60 9.82
C ILE A 58 2.59 -19.22 10.61
N ASP A 59 3.09 -20.37 10.19
CA ASP A 59 4.21 -21.08 10.84
C ASP A 59 5.44 -20.16 10.95
N LYS A 60 5.72 -19.39 9.89
CA LYS A 60 6.80 -18.40 9.90
C LYS A 60 6.57 -17.31 10.94
N ILE A 61 5.39 -16.68 10.98
CA ILE A 61 5.10 -15.62 11.95
C ILE A 61 5.12 -16.17 13.38
N ASP A 62 4.53 -17.33 13.64
CA ASP A 62 4.54 -17.98 14.95
C ASP A 62 5.96 -18.27 15.45
N SER A 63 6.90 -18.60 14.55
CA SER A 63 8.30 -18.85 14.90
C SER A 63 9.06 -17.61 15.36
N ILE A 64 8.62 -16.40 14.96
CA ILE A 64 9.34 -15.14 15.24
C ILE A 64 8.56 -14.17 16.14
N LYS A 65 7.25 -14.34 16.32
CA LYS A 65 6.36 -13.34 16.94
C LYS A 65 6.78 -12.91 18.34
N ASN A 66 7.33 -13.83 19.14
CA ASN A 66 7.75 -13.57 20.52
C ASN A 66 8.98 -12.66 20.62
N ASN A 67 9.65 -12.35 19.50
CA ASN A 67 10.75 -11.38 19.45
C ASN A 67 10.28 -9.94 19.26
N PHE A 68 8.98 -9.70 19.11
CA PHE A 68 8.40 -8.41 18.79
C PHE A 68 7.34 -8.01 19.81
N ASP A 69 7.24 -6.72 20.09
CA ASP A 69 6.27 -6.17 21.02
C ASP A 69 4.87 -6.07 20.38
N PHE A 70 4.82 -5.71 19.09
CA PHE A 70 3.59 -5.66 18.29
C PHE A 70 3.90 -5.67 16.79
N ALA A 71 2.85 -5.78 15.97
CA ALA A 71 2.93 -5.72 14.52
C ALA A 71 2.34 -4.44 13.92
N ILE A 72 2.88 -3.99 12.79
CA ILE A 72 2.27 -2.97 11.94
C ILE A 72 1.95 -3.58 10.58
N VAL A 73 0.76 -3.30 10.04
CA VAL A 73 0.29 -3.95 8.81
C VAL A 73 -0.36 -2.93 7.89
N ASN A 74 -0.06 -2.96 6.59
CA ASN A 74 -0.71 -2.09 5.60
C ASN A 74 -1.50 -2.85 4.53
N THR A 75 -1.73 -4.14 4.77
CA THR A 75 -2.55 -5.03 3.93
C THR A 75 -3.56 -5.80 4.75
N TRP A 76 -4.69 -6.16 4.13
CA TRP A 76 -5.67 -7.05 4.75
C TRP A 76 -5.10 -8.44 5.03
N THR A 77 -4.21 -8.95 4.16
CA THR A 77 -3.54 -10.24 4.36
C THR A 77 -2.58 -10.20 5.55
N GLY A 78 -1.77 -9.15 5.67
CA GLY A 78 -0.88 -8.96 6.83
C GLY A 78 -1.66 -8.82 8.14
N ALA A 79 -2.77 -8.07 8.12
CA ALA A 79 -3.66 -7.95 9.28
C ALA A 79 -4.31 -9.29 9.67
N ALA A 80 -4.72 -10.09 8.69
CA ALA A 80 -5.25 -11.42 8.93
C ALA A 80 -4.21 -12.35 9.58
N LEU A 81 -2.95 -12.30 9.12
CA LEU A 81 -1.86 -13.07 9.74
C LEU A 81 -1.59 -12.64 11.18
N ALA A 82 -1.49 -11.33 11.44
CA ALA A 82 -1.31 -10.80 12.78
C ALA A 82 -2.44 -11.25 13.72
N TYR A 83 -3.68 -11.15 13.26
CA TYR A 83 -4.86 -11.57 14.01
C TYR A 83 -4.87 -13.09 14.31
N ILE A 84 -4.59 -13.94 13.31
CA ILE A 84 -4.59 -15.40 13.49
C ILE A 84 -3.47 -15.85 14.43
N THR A 85 -2.32 -15.20 14.39
CA THR A 85 -1.15 -15.55 15.20
C THR A 85 -1.18 -14.92 16.60
N GLY A 86 -2.20 -14.13 16.91
CA GLY A 86 -2.38 -13.50 18.22
C GLY A 86 -1.39 -12.39 18.53
N LEU A 87 -0.83 -11.74 17.50
CA LEU A 87 -0.05 -10.52 17.66
C LEU A 87 -0.98 -9.35 17.94
N ASP A 88 -0.59 -8.45 18.84
CA ASP A 88 -1.15 -7.11 18.89
C ASP A 88 -0.71 -6.33 17.64
N TYR A 89 -1.61 -5.59 17.00
CA TYR A 89 -1.29 -4.94 15.73
C TYR A 89 -1.98 -3.61 15.47
N ILE A 90 -1.28 -2.76 14.73
CA ILE A 90 -1.77 -1.50 14.19
C ILE A 90 -2.04 -1.67 12.69
N MET A 91 -3.28 -1.43 12.27
CA MET A 91 -3.64 -1.39 10.86
C MET A 91 -3.41 0.00 10.28
N TYR A 92 -2.51 0.10 9.30
CA TYR A 92 -2.20 1.33 8.59
C TYR A 92 -2.78 1.32 7.18
N PHE A 93 -3.84 2.08 6.97
CA PHE A 93 -4.55 2.17 5.70
C PHE A 93 -3.89 3.15 4.74
N VAL A 94 -3.44 2.59 3.62
CA VAL A 94 -2.92 3.30 2.46
C VAL A 94 -3.67 2.91 1.20
N GLY A 95 -3.81 3.86 0.27
CA GLY A 95 -4.37 3.60 -1.05
C GLY A 95 -5.82 3.10 -1.02
N SER A 96 -6.17 2.18 -1.91
CA SER A 96 -7.57 1.76 -2.13
C SER A 96 -8.07 0.68 -1.17
N ALA A 97 -7.22 0.09 -0.33
CA ALA A 97 -7.57 -1.09 0.47
C ALA A 97 -8.79 -0.88 1.39
N LEU A 98 -8.95 0.33 1.94
CA LEU A 98 -10.09 0.68 2.79
C LEU A 98 -11.30 1.20 1.99
N ARG A 99 -11.12 1.59 0.72
CA ARG A 99 -12.22 2.05 -0.17
C ARG A 99 -13.09 0.88 -0.63
N VAL A 100 -12.53 -0.33 -0.62
CA VAL A 100 -13.20 -1.59 -0.98
C VAL A 100 -12.92 -2.66 0.07
N PRO A 101 -13.39 -2.48 1.31
CA PRO A 101 -13.03 -3.36 2.40
C PRO A 101 -13.62 -4.78 2.20
N PRO A 102 -12.87 -5.85 2.53
CA PRO A 102 -13.24 -7.23 2.22
C PRO A 102 -14.42 -7.75 3.03
N PHE A 103 -14.84 -7.04 4.08
CA PHE A 103 -16.02 -7.35 4.88
C PHE A 103 -17.32 -6.76 4.30
N ILE A 104 -17.26 -5.97 3.23
CA ILE A 104 -18.42 -5.47 2.51
C ILE A 104 -18.76 -6.43 1.36
N LYS A 105 -20.05 -6.62 1.10
CA LYS A 105 -20.53 -7.45 -0.03
C LYS A 105 -20.37 -6.69 -1.33
N ASN A 106 -19.79 -7.33 -2.34
CA ASN A 106 -19.61 -6.79 -3.69
C ASN A 106 -19.04 -5.37 -3.73
N PRO A 107 -17.92 -5.08 -3.04
CA PRO A 107 -17.37 -3.73 -2.99
C PRO A 107 -16.86 -3.34 -4.38
N LYS A 108 -17.00 -2.07 -4.74
CA LYS A 108 -16.63 -1.56 -6.07
C LYS A 108 -15.87 -0.25 -5.95
N LEU A 109 -14.85 -0.07 -6.79
CA LEU A 109 -14.20 1.23 -6.98
C LEU A 109 -14.94 2.00 -8.08
N ASP A 110 -15.02 3.32 -7.95
CA ASP A 110 -15.85 4.15 -8.84
C ASP A 110 -15.48 4.01 -10.33
N TYR A 111 -14.19 3.82 -10.60
CA TYR A 111 -13.65 3.61 -11.95
C TYR A 111 -13.80 2.17 -12.48
N LEU A 112 -14.45 1.26 -11.74
CA LEU A 112 -14.73 -0.11 -12.18
C LEU A 112 -16.22 -0.30 -12.48
N THR A 113 -16.51 -1.02 -13.57
CA THR A 113 -17.87 -1.39 -13.97
C THR A 113 -18.40 -2.57 -13.14
N LYS A 114 -17.54 -3.57 -12.89
CA LYS A 114 -17.85 -4.75 -12.09
C LYS A 114 -17.35 -4.61 -10.65
N PRO A 115 -18.07 -5.16 -9.65
CA PRO A 115 -17.56 -5.23 -8.29
C PRO A 115 -16.28 -6.07 -8.24
N LEU A 116 -15.43 -5.77 -7.26
CA LEU A 116 -14.35 -6.68 -6.91
C LEU A 116 -14.95 -7.98 -6.33
N PRO A 117 -14.29 -9.14 -6.54
CA PRO A 117 -14.80 -10.42 -6.05
C PRO A 117 -15.18 -10.35 -4.57
N SER A 118 -16.44 -10.67 -4.29
CA SER A 118 -16.97 -10.64 -2.94
C SER A 118 -16.61 -11.91 -2.19
N ARG A 119 -16.23 -11.71 -0.94
CA ARG A 119 -16.07 -12.77 0.05
C ARG A 119 -17.44 -13.32 0.48
N ASN A 120 -17.46 -14.58 0.90
CA ASN A 120 -18.64 -15.21 1.49
C ASN A 120 -18.91 -14.64 2.90
N THR A 121 -20.06 -14.97 3.50
CA THR A 121 -20.46 -14.40 4.81
C THR A 121 -19.45 -14.70 5.92
N PHE A 122 -18.86 -15.90 5.94
CA PHE A 122 -17.86 -16.29 6.95
C PHE A 122 -16.57 -15.49 6.79
N GLU A 123 -16.05 -15.39 5.57
CA GLU A 123 -14.87 -14.61 5.25
C GLU A 123 -15.07 -13.12 5.56
N ARG A 124 -16.24 -12.56 5.25
CA ARG A 124 -16.56 -11.17 5.59
C ARG A 124 -16.57 -10.95 7.10
N GLY A 125 -17.20 -11.87 7.84
CA GLY A 125 -17.21 -11.84 9.31
C GLY A 125 -15.79 -11.95 9.89
N PHE A 126 -14.93 -12.78 9.30
CA PHE A 126 -13.52 -12.88 9.68
C PHE A 126 -12.79 -11.54 9.50
N TYR A 127 -12.87 -10.91 8.33
CA TYR A 127 -12.20 -9.62 8.12
C TYR A 127 -12.80 -8.47 8.95
N ARG A 128 -14.08 -8.56 9.30
CA ARG A 128 -14.68 -7.63 10.26
C ARG A 128 -14.03 -7.76 11.64
N LYS A 129 -13.82 -9.00 12.12
CA LYS A 129 -13.10 -9.27 13.37
C LYS A 129 -11.65 -8.80 13.32
N VAL A 130 -10.97 -8.98 12.18
CA VAL A 130 -9.61 -8.42 11.98
C VAL A 130 -9.64 -6.90 12.19
N LEU A 131 -10.54 -6.17 11.55
CA LEU A 131 -10.61 -4.71 11.77
C LEU A 131 -10.91 -4.34 13.23
N GLU A 132 -11.81 -5.07 13.90
CA GLU A 132 -12.26 -4.78 15.27
C GLU A 132 -11.18 -5.09 16.32
N ASN A 133 -10.34 -6.10 16.08
CA ASN A 133 -9.30 -6.52 17.03
C ASN A 133 -7.95 -5.80 16.87
N ALA A 134 -7.78 -4.98 15.83
CA ALA A 134 -6.60 -4.11 15.75
C ALA A 134 -6.54 -3.18 16.98
N VAL A 135 -5.35 -2.94 17.53
CA VAL A 135 -5.14 -2.02 18.67
C VAL A 135 -5.46 -0.59 18.22
N PHE A 136 -4.85 -0.19 17.11
CA PHE A 136 -5.11 1.08 16.45
C PHE A 136 -5.33 0.89 14.95
N CYS A 137 -6.14 1.78 14.37
CA CYS A 137 -6.31 1.91 12.92
C CYS A 137 -5.92 3.32 12.48
N VAL A 138 -4.97 3.41 11.56
CA VAL A 138 -4.38 4.67 11.11
C VAL A 138 -4.68 4.87 9.63
N ALA A 139 -5.09 6.07 9.23
CA ALA A 139 -5.30 6.42 7.81
C ALA A 139 -4.39 7.59 7.40
N ASN A 140 -3.73 7.50 6.25
CA ASN A 140 -2.82 8.56 5.77
C ASN A 140 -3.48 9.68 4.94
N ALA A 141 -4.79 9.59 4.70
CA ALA A 141 -5.52 10.53 3.86
C ALA A 141 -6.90 10.86 4.45
N PRO A 142 -7.39 12.11 4.28
CA PRO A 142 -8.70 12.51 4.82
C PRO A 142 -9.88 11.65 4.33
N ASP A 143 -9.88 11.24 3.07
CA ASP A 143 -10.94 10.39 2.51
C ASP A 143 -10.93 9.00 3.15
N LEU A 144 -9.75 8.41 3.33
CA LEU A 144 -9.60 7.12 4.02
C LEU A 144 -10.01 7.22 5.48
N PHE A 145 -9.65 8.29 6.17
CA PHE A 145 -10.06 8.51 7.56
C PHE A 145 -11.57 8.67 7.68
N SER A 146 -12.21 9.37 6.74
CA SER A 146 -13.67 9.48 6.68
C SER A 146 -14.34 8.11 6.50
N ILE A 147 -13.78 7.24 5.65
CA ILE A 147 -14.26 5.87 5.49
C ILE A 147 -14.03 5.05 6.76
N LEU A 148 -12.87 5.16 7.40
CA LEU A 148 -12.54 4.44 8.63
C LEU A 148 -13.55 4.72 9.74
N LYS A 149 -13.95 5.99 9.91
CA LYS A 149 -14.97 6.41 10.90
C LYS A 149 -16.31 5.70 10.74
N LYS A 150 -16.67 5.25 9.54
CA LYS A 150 -17.91 4.49 9.29
C LYS A 150 -17.87 3.09 9.89
N TYR A 151 -16.67 2.56 10.11
CA TYR A 151 -16.47 1.16 10.49
C TYR A 151 -15.91 0.98 11.90
N ARG A 152 -15.27 2.01 12.46
CA ARG A 152 -14.67 1.99 13.79
C ARG A 152 -14.68 3.40 14.38
N SER A 153 -15.04 3.53 15.67
CA SER A 153 -15.17 4.82 16.36
C SER A 153 -14.04 5.13 17.35
N THR A 154 -13.34 4.10 17.85
CA THR A 154 -12.29 4.23 18.87
C THR A 154 -10.95 3.68 18.37
N GLY A 155 -9.85 4.20 18.91
CA GLY A 155 -8.50 3.80 18.50
C GLY A 155 -8.22 4.05 17.02
N ILE A 156 -8.74 5.16 16.47
CA ILE A 156 -8.53 5.56 15.08
C ILE A 156 -7.72 6.86 15.03
N HIS A 157 -6.77 6.95 14.09
CA HIS A 157 -5.93 8.13 13.92
C HIS A 157 -5.80 8.51 12.44
N GLN A 158 -5.66 9.82 12.19
CA GLN A 158 -5.27 10.33 10.89
C GLN A 158 -3.82 10.81 10.96
N ILE A 159 -3.02 10.41 9.97
CA ILE A 159 -1.65 10.91 9.78
C ILE A 159 -1.51 11.49 8.38
N GLY A 160 -0.39 12.17 8.13
CA GLY A 160 0.00 12.58 6.78
C GLY A 160 0.58 11.43 5.96
N ILE A 161 0.69 11.63 4.65
CA ILE A 161 1.37 10.67 3.76
C ILE A 161 2.88 10.73 4.07
N PRO A 162 3.53 9.61 4.43
CA PRO A 162 4.96 9.59 4.66
C PRO A 162 5.70 9.89 3.36
N VAL A 163 6.67 10.80 3.42
CA VAL A 163 7.53 11.19 2.31
C VAL A 163 8.99 10.99 2.73
N ASP A 164 9.78 10.39 1.86
CA ASP A 164 11.20 10.22 2.10
C ASP A 164 11.96 11.53 1.81
N THR A 165 12.18 12.34 2.84
CA THR A 165 12.90 13.63 2.71
C THR A 165 14.39 13.46 2.41
N GLN A 166 14.99 12.29 2.64
CA GLN A 166 16.35 12.00 2.17
C GLN A 166 16.42 11.90 0.64
N MET A 167 15.36 11.39 0.01
CA MET A 167 15.25 11.31 -1.45
C MET A 167 14.68 12.59 -2.06
N PHE A 168 13.68 13.19 -1.40
CA PHE A 168 12.99 14.41 -1.84
C PHE A 168 13.37 15.59 -0.94
N ASN A 169 14.42 16.31 -1.30
CA ASN A 169 14.86 17.53 -0.62
C ASN A 169 15.36 18.60 -1.59
N GLU A 170 15.57 19.80 -1.06
CA GLU A 170 16.05 20.98 -1.79
C GLU A 170 17.46 20.84 -2.38
N ASN A 171 18.28 19.91 -1.87
CA ASN A 171 19.64 19.70 -2.35
C ASN A 171 19.71 18.79 -3.60
N VAL A 172 18.58 18.21 -4.02
CA VAL A 172 18.51 17.39 -5.24
C VAL A 172 18.74 18.27 -6.46
N LYS A 173 19.85 18.02 -7.16
CA LYS A 173 20.21 18.77 -8.37
C LYS A 173 19.30 18.37 -9.54
N PRO A 174 18.66 19.34 -10.23
CA PRO A 174 17.88 19.03 -11.43
C PRO A 174 18.73 18.36 -12.51
N LEU A 175 18.14 17.40 -13.24
CA LEU A 175 18.77 16.81 -14.41
C LEU A 175 19.06 17.90 -15.45
N LYS A 176 20.30 17.98 -15.94
CA LYS A 176 20.64 18.86 -17.06
C LYS A 176 19.98 18.32 -18.34
N ARG A 177 18.93 19.01 -18.79
CA ARG A 177 18.18 18.66 -19.99
C ARG A 177 17.94 19.91 -20.83
N LYS A 178 18.14 19.81 -22.15
CA LYS A 178 17.75 20.86 -23.09
C LYS A 178 16.22 20.91 -23.13
N LYS A 179 15.63 21.99 -22.61
CA LYS A 179 14.17 22.21 -22.67
C LYS A 179 13.79 22.69 -24.06
N THR A 180 13.32 21.78 -24.92
CA THR A 180 12.91 22.09 -26.30
C THR A 180 11.39 22.29 -26.44
N LYS A 181 10.60 21.66 -25.56
CA LYS A 181 9.15 21.74 -25.49
C LYS A 181 8.68 21.84 -24.04
N PHE A 182 7.43 22.23 -23.84
CA PHE A 182 6.79 22.04 -22.54
C PHE A 182 6.74 20.54 -22.22
N THR A 183 7.08 20.15 -20.98
CA THR A 183 7.21 18.73 -20.61
C THR A 183 6.40 18.43 -19.36
N PHE A 184 5.53 17.43 -19.45
CA PHE A 184 4.88 16.80 -18.30
C PHE A 184 5.69 15.60 -17.83
N LEU A 185 5.77 15.40 -16.51
CA LEU A 185 6.29 14.16 -15.92
C LEU A 185 5.11 13.37 -15.34
N SER A 186 4.96 12.13 -15.79
CA SER A 186 3.94 11.19 -15.33
C SER A 186 4.62 9.95 -14.74
N PRO A 187 5.01 9.98 -13.45
CA PRO A 187 5.72 8.87 -12.81
C PRO A 187 4.76 7.80 -12.25
N GLN A 188 3.51 7.80 -12.71
CA GLN A 188 2.44 6.94 -12.19
C GLN A 188 2.22 5.72 -13.09
N ARG A 189 1.62 4.67 -12.51
CA ARG A 189 1.15 3.50 -13.27
C ARG A 189 0.13 3.93 -14.32
N ILE A 190 0.20 3.32 -15.49
CA ILE A 190 -0.80 3.52 -16.55
C ILE A 190 -2.01 2.65 -16.20
N GLY A 191 -3.19 3.26 -16.03
CA GLY A 191 -4.43 2.55 -15.76
C GLY A 191 -5.58 3.46 -15.34
N LEU A 192 -6.81 2.94 -15.37
CA LEU A 192 -8.03 3.68 -15.04
C LEU A 192 -8.00 4.32 -13.65
N ALA A 193 -7.36 3.63 -12.68
CA ALA A 193 -7.17 4.16 -11.32
C ALA A 193 -6.37 5.48 -11.28
N LYS A 194 -5.67 5.81 -12.36
CA LYS A 194 -4.86 7.03 -12.54
C LYS A 194 -5.46 7.99 -13.57
N GLY A 195 -6.68 7.72 -14.04
CA GLY A 195 -7.40 8.58 -15.00
C GLY A 195 -6.76 8.61 -16.38
N ILE A 196 -6.10 7.52 -16.79
CA ILE A 196 -5.42 7.48 -18.09
C ILE A 196 -6.38 7.71 -19.27
N ASP A 197 -7.61 7.22 -19.17
CA ASP A 197 -8.68 7.43 -20.14
C ASP A 197 -9.07 8.90 -20.28
N ILE A 198 -9.05 9.65 -19.17
CA ILE A 198 -9.29 11.10 -19.16
C ILE A 198 -8.10 11.83 -19.78
N ILE A 199 -6.87 11.43 -19.42
CA ILE A 199 -5.64 12.04 -19.95
C ILE A 199 -5.57 11.87 -21.47
N TRP A 200 -5.90 10.69 -22.01
CA TRP A 200 -5.89 10.45 -23.45
C TRP A 200 -6.89 11.32 -24.21
N LYS A 201 -8.12 11.44 -23.71
CA LYS A 201 -9.12 12.36 -24.29
C LYS A 201 -8.67 13.81 -24.22
N ALA A 202 -8.01 14.22 -23.13
CA ALA A 202 -7.52 15.57 -22.98
C ALA A 202 -6.39 15.91 -23.96
N ILE A 203 -5.57 14.93 -24.35
CA ILE A 203 -4.48 15.11 -25.32
C ILE A 203 -5.03 15.50 -26.70
N GLU A 204 -6.16 14.93 -27.12
CA GLU A 204 -6.83 15.31 -28.38
C GLU A 204 -7.27 16.77 -28.43
N LEU A 205 -7.48 17.40 -27.27
CA LEU A 205 -7.91 18.80 -27.15
C LEU A 205 -6.73 19.79 -27.18
N THR A 206 -5.49 19.31 -27.18
CA THR A 206 -4.31 20.16 -27.11
C THR A 206 -4.04 20.86 -28.44
N LYS A 207 -3.62 22.12 -28.38
CA LYS A 207 -3.37 22.96 -29.57
C LYS A 207 -1.89 23.20 -29.87
N THR A 208 -1.02 22.69 -29.01
CA THR A 208 0.42 22.95 -29.04
C THR A 208 1.17 21.67 -28.74
N ASP A 209 2.34 21.52 -29.35
CA ASP A 209 3.25 20.43 -29.07
C ASP A 209 3.78 20.46 -27.62
N PHE A 210 3.82 19.28 -27.00
CA PHE A 210 4.47 19.06 -25.71
C PHE A 210 5.13 17.68 -25.69
N GLU A 211 5.78 17.37 -24.57
CA GLU A 211 6.38 16.07 -24.30
C GLU A 211 5.82 15.50 -23.00
N VAL A 212 5.63 14.19 -22.94
CA VAL A 212 5.32 13.47 -21.69
C VAL A 212 6.44 12.49 -21.39
N LEU A 213 7.09 12.69 -20.24
CA LEU A 213 8.01 11.73 -19.65
C LEU A 213 7.19 10.75 -18.82
N GLN A 214 7.00 9.53 -19.32
CA GLN A 214 6.26 8.47 -18.66
C GLN A 214 7.22 7.39 -18.17
N VAL A 215 7.11 6.98 -16.90
CA VAL A 215 7.83 5.82 -16.40
C VAL A 215 7.17 4.56 -16.98
N GLU A 216 7.97 3.65 -17.54
CA GLU A 216 7.49 2.38 -18.08
C GLU A 216 7.05 1.45 -16.93
N TRP A 217 5.84 1.68 -16.44
CA TRP A 217 5.25 1.02 -15.28
C TRP A 217 4.00 0.22 -15.70
N PHE A 218 4.18 -0.63 -16.71
CA PHE A 218 3.13 -1.53 -17.22
C PHE A 218 2.95 -2.73 -16.29
N LEU A 219 1.73 -3.06 -15.92
CA LEU A 219 1.38 -4.25 -15.12
C LEU A 219 1.10 -5.48 -16.03
N GLY A 220 1.95 -5.72 -17.02
CA GLY A 220 1.83 -6.89 -17.90
C GLY A 220 0.63 -6.87 -18.87
N GLN A 221 -0.16 -5.79 -18.89
CA GLN A 221 -1.13 -5.54 -19.95
C GLN A 221 -0.53 -4.57 -20.96
N ARG A 222 0.35 -5.08 -21.83
CA ARG A 222 0.22 -4.67 -23.23
C ARG A 222 -1.04 -5.40 -23.69
N THR A 223 -2.18 -4.73 -23.68
CA THR A 223 -3.21 -5.15 -24.63
C THR A 223 -2.54 -5.03 -26.00
N ASN A 224 -2.67 -6.06 -26.85
CA ASN A 224 -2.24 -5.99 -28.25
C ASN A 224 -3.19 -5.05 -29.02
N GLU A 225 -3.34 -3.82 -28.52
CA GLU A 225 -3.95 -2.69 -29.21
C GLU A 225 -2.84 -1.79 -29.77
#